data_AF-A0A6A7BYI2-F1
#
_entry.id   AF-A0A6A7BYI2-F1
#
_cell.length_a   1.000
_cell.length_b   1.000
_cell.length_c   1.000
_cell.angle_alpha   90.00
_cell.angle_beta   90.00
_cell.angle_gamma   90.00
#
_symmetry.space_group_name_H-M   'P 1'
#
loop_
_entity.id
_entity.type
_entity.pdbx_description
1 polymer ?
#
loop_
_entity_poly.entity_id
_entity_poly.type
_entity_poly.pdbx_seq_one_letter_code
_entity_poly.pdbx_strand_id
1 'polypeptide(L)'
;PLSTVYSFVPIPGAQQHKRPRRRYEEIERMYKCGWNGCEKAYGTLNHLNAHVTMQSHGAKRTPDEFKEIRKEWKAKKKEED
;
A
#
# COMPACT_ATOMS: atom_id res chain seq x y z
N PRO A 1 7.58 -31.16 22.69
CA PRO A 1 7.48 -29.89 21.93
C PRO A 1 8.88 -29.26 21.83
N LEU A 2 9.54 -29.39 20.68
CA LEU A 2 10.93 -28.95 20.50
C LEU A 2 10.99 -27.45 20.21
N SER A 3 11.61 -26.70 21.11
CA SER A 3 11.87 -25.27 20.97
C SER A 3 12.82 -25.04 19.78
N THR A 4 12.32 -24.41 18.71
CA THR A 4 13.14 -24.03 17.56
C THR A 4 14.11 -22.92 17.99
N VAL A 5 15.41 -23.23 17.99
CA VAL A 5 16.47 -22.26 18.30
C VAL A 5 16.75 -21.44 17.04
N TYR A 6 16.29 -20.19 17.01
CA TYR A 6 16.63 -19.25 15.95
C TYR A 6 18.04 -18.72 16.16
N SER A 7 19.00 -19.16 15.34
CA SER A 7 20.36 -18.66 15.36
C SER A 7 20.47 -17.39 14.50
N PHE A 8 20.80 -16.27 15.13
CA PHE A 8 21.10 -15.01 14.46
C PHE A 8 22.57 -15.03 14.03
N VAL A 9 22.86 -15.59 12.86
CA VAL A 9 24.19 -15.46 12.24
C VAL A 9 24.23 -14.14 11.46
N PRO A 10 25.08 -13.16 11.80
CA PRO A 10 25.23 -11.94 11.03
C PRO A 10 25.85 -12.27 9.66
N ILE A 11 25.11 -12.02 8.58
CA ILE A 11 25.59 -12.22 7.21
C ILE A 11 26.59 -11.11 6.87
N PRO A 12 27.89 -11.41 6.66
CA PRO A 12 28.86 -10.40 6.27
C PRO A 12 28.47 -9.79 4.91
N GLY A 13 28.44 -8.46 4.83
CA GLY A 13 28.03 -7.72 3.63
C GLY A 13 26.54 -7.35 3.58
N ALA A 14 25.70 -7.87 4.48
CA ALA A 14 24.29 -7.50 4.58
C ALA A 14 24.10 -6.28 5.49
N GLN A 15 24.82 -5.18 5.25
CA GLN A 15 24.42 -3.89 5.81
C GLN A 15 23.19 -3.41 5.01
N GLN A 16 22.04 -4.00 5.31
CA GLN A 16 20.77 -3.70 4.66
C GLN A 16 20.38 -2.27 5.04
N HIS A 17 20.74 -1.30 4.19
CA HIS A 17 20.21 0.05 4.30
C HIS A 17 18.70 -0.02 4.10
N LYS A 18 17.95 0.00 5.21
CA LYS A 18 16.49 0.00 5.17
C LYS A 18 16.04 1.26 4.43
N ARG A 19 15.11 1.09 3.50
CA ARG A 19 14.48 2.22 2.83
C ARG A 19 13.85 3.13 3.90
N PRO A 20 14.13 4.44 3.89
CA PRO A 20 13.48 5.37 4.82
C PRO A 20 11.97 5.24 4.73
N ARG A 21 11.30 5.16 5.88
CA ARG A 21 9.85 5.16 5.93
C ARG A 21 9.36 6.57 5.61
N ARG A 22 8.51 6.70 4.59
CA ARG A 22 7.84 7.96 4.24
C ARG A 22 6.98 8.47 5.40
N ARG A 23 6.91 9.78 5.56
CA ARG A 23 6.08 10.41 6.61
C ARG A 23 4.59 10.25 6.27
N TYR A 24 3.73 10.36 7.28
CA TYR A 24 2.28 10.19 7.13
C TYR A 24 1.66 11.18 6.12
N GLU A 25 2.14 12.43 6.14
CA GLU A 25 1.70 13.54 5.28
C GLU A 25 2.16 13.38 3.82
N GLU A 26 3.31 12.72 3.62
CA GLU A 26 3.91 12.48 2.30
C GLU A 26 3.17 11.37 1.51
N ILE A 27 2.41 10.52 2.20
CA ILE A 27 1.67 9.43 1.57
C ILE A 27 0.31 9.95 1.11
N GLU A 28 0.20 10.24 -0.18
CA GLU A 28 -1.07 10.56 -0.83
C GLU A 28 -1.98 9.32 -0.86
N ARG A 29 -3.23 9.47 -0.41
CA ARG A 29 -4.21 8.38 -0.25
C ARG A 29 -5.35 8.48 -1.26
N MET A 30 -5.06 8.22 -2.52
CA MET A 30 -6.05 8.33 -3.60
C MET A 30 -7.00 7.14 -3.73
N TYR A 31 -6.63 5.98 -3.18
CA TYR A 31 -7.47 4.79 -3.27
C TYR A 31 -8.49 4.79 -2.13
N LYS A 32 -9.60 5.52 -2.32
CA LYS A 32 -10.74 5.57 -1.38
C LYS A 32 -11.59 4.31 -1.51
N CYS A 33 -12.00 3.74 -0.38
CA CYS A 33 -13.04 2.73 -0.38
C CYS A 33 -14.37 3.42 -0.69
N GLY A 34 -15.09 2.95 -1.71
CA GLY A 34 -16.41 3.46 -2.06
C GLY A 34 -17.55 2.59 -1.52
N TRP A 35 -17.32 1.84 -0.45
CA TRP A 35 -18.37 1.09 0.23
C TRP A 35 -19.21 2.04 1.08
N ASN A 36 -20.53 1.85 1.10
CA ASN A 36 -21.45 2.72 1.83
C ASN A 36 -21.06 2.78 3.32
N GLY A 37 -20.67 3.97 3.79
CA GLY A 37 -20.22 4.20 5.16
C GLY A 37 -18.73 3.96 5.41
N CYS A 38 -17.92 3.65 4.39
CA CYS A 38 -16.47 3.56 4.54
C CYS A 38 -15.75 4.78 3.98
N GLU A 39 -15.17 5.60 4.86
CA GLU A 39 -14.38 6.77 4.48
C GLU A 39 -12.87 6.49 4.37
N LYS A 40 -12.46 5.22 4.48
CA LYS A 40 -11.04 4.86 4.52
C LYS A 40 -10.40 5.03 3.15
N ALA A 41 -9.24 5.68 3.12
CA ALA A 41 -8.43 5.88 1.93
C ALA A 41 -7.02 5.31 2.13
N TYR A 42 -6.46 4.76 1.06
CA TYR A 42 -5.15 4.10 1.07
C TYR A 42 -4.24 4.65 -0.02
N GLY A 43 -2.93 4.60 0.22
CA GLY A 43 -1.93 5.11 -0.75
C GLY A 43 -1.63 4.15 -1.89
N THR A 44 -2.05 2.89 -1.80
CA THR A 44 -1.87 1.91 -2.87
C THR A 44 -3.10 1.02 -2.99
N LEU A 45 -3.38 0.51 -4.20
CA LEU A 45 -4.47 -0.43 -4.44
C LEU A 45 -4.36 -1.73 -3.62
N ASN A 46 -3.15 -2.25 -3.36
CA ASN A 46 -2.98 -3.46 -2.55
C ASN A 46 -3.54 -3.29 -1.13
N HIS A 47 -3.24 -2.16 -0.49
CA HIS A 47 -3.78 -1.84 0.84
C HIS A 47 -5.29 -1.64 0.81
N LEU A 48 -5.85 -1.04 -0.25
CA LEU A 48 -7.30 -0.95 -0.44
C LEU A 48 -7.93 -2.35 -0.63
N ASN A 49 -7.34 -3.21 -1.45
CA ASN A 49 -7.87 -4.56 -1.70
C ASN A 49 -7.81 -5.46 -0.46
N ALA A 50 -6.74 -5.34 0.34
CA ALA A 50 -6.68 -5.97 1.65
C ALA A 50 -7.81 -5.46 2.56
N HIS A 51 -8.01 -4.13 2.61
CA HIS A 51 -9.10 -3.53 3.36
C HIS A 51 -10.49 -4.03 2.91
N VAL A 52 -10.75 -4.05 1.60
CA VAL A 52 -12.02 -4.50 1.04
C VAL A 52 -12.30 -5.96 1.40
N THR A 53 -11.27 -6.81 1.31
CA THR A 53 -11.39 -8.23 1.66
C THR A 53 -11.58 -8.44 3.17
N MET A 54 -10.87 -7.69 4.01
CA MET A 54 -10.96 -7.83 5.47
C MET A 54 -12.24 -7.26 6.07
N GLN A 55 -12.76 -6.18 5.50
CA GLN A 55 -13.97 -5.51 5.98
C GLN A 55 -15.24 -5.98 5.26
N SER A 56 -15.12 -6.99 4.39
CA SER A 56 -16.22 -7.51 3.58
C SER A 56 -16.95 -6.41 2.79
N HIS A 57 -16.20 -5.41 2.29
CA HIS A 57 -16.72 -4.30 1.49
C HIS A 57 -17.00 -4.72 0.03
N GLY A 58 -17.43 -5.97 -0.18
CA GLY A 58 -17.72 -6.54 -1.48
C GLY A 58 -16.48 -7.08 -2.22
N ALA A 59 -16.56 -7.07 -3.56
CA ALA A 59 -15.55 -7.66 -4.43
C ALA A 59 -14.25 -6.85 -4.44
N LYS A 60 -13.12 -7.55 -4.65
CA LYS A 60 -11.82 -6.92 -4.84
C LYS A 60 -11.90 -5.94 -6.01
N ARG A 61 -11.40 -4.72 -5.81
CA ARG A 61 -11.35 -3.71 -6.85
C ARG A 61 -10.34 -4.11 -7.90
N THR A 62 -10.68 -3.90 -9.16
CA THR A 62 -9.76 -4.21 -10.26
C THR A 62 -8.87 -3.01 -10.57
N PRO A 63 -7.65 -3.23 -11.10
CA PRO A 63 -6.81 -2.15 -11.57
C PRO A 63 -7.45 -1.32 -12.70
N ASP A 64 -8.42 -1.88 -13.42
CA ASP A 64 -9.10 -1.21 -14.53
C ASP A 64 -9.95 -0.04 -14.04
N GLU A 65 -10.67 -0.22 -12.91
CA GLU A 65 -11.44 0.85 -12.26
C GLU A 65 -10.59 2.05 -11.82
N PHE A 66 -9.28 1.85 -11.63
CA PHE A 66 -8.35 2.90 -11.19
C PHE A 66 -7.40 3.34 -12.31
N LYS A 67 -7.65 2.94 -13.56
CA LYS A 67 -6.80 3.28 -14.70
C LYS A 67 -6.81 4.79 -14.97
N GLU A 68 -7.99 5.42 -14.89
CA GLU A 68 -8.15 6.86 -15.02
C GLU A 68 -7.48 7.60 -13.86
N ILE A 69 -7.73 7.19 -12.61
CA ILE A 69 -7.08 7.78 -11.41
C ILE A 69 -5.54 7.69 -11.50
N ARG A 70 -4.99 6.58 -12.01
CA ARG A 70 -3.54 6.45 -12.22
C ARG A 70 -3.02 7.36 -13.33
N LYS A 71 -3.79 7.54 -14.39
CA LYS A 71 -3.43 8.40 -15.53
C LYS A 71 -3.42 9.86 -15.09
N GLU A 72 -4.45 10.30 -14.40
CA GLU A 72 -4.56 11.64 -13.82
C GLU A 72 -3.44 11.90 -12.81
N TRP A 73 -3.11 10.93 -11.96
CA TRP A 73 -2.00 11.10 -11.01
C TRP A 73 -0.66 11.26 -11.69
N LYS A 74 -0.38 10.43 -12.70
CA LYS A 74 0.84 10.52 -13.48
C LYS A 74 0.92 11.83 -14.24
N ALA A 75 -0.20 12.33 -14.75
CA ALA A 75 -0.28 13.62 -15.43
C ALA A 75 -0.02 14.77 -14.45
N LYS A 76 -0.74 14.80 -13.33
CA LYS A 76 -0.58 15.83 -12.29
C LYS A 76 0.83 15.86 -11.71
N LYS A 77 1.42 14.69 -11.47
CA LYS A 77 2.81 14.58 -11.01
C LYS A 77 3.84 14.99 -12.06
N LYS A 78 3.50 14.94 -13.35
CA LYS A 78 4.34 15.43 -14.45
C LYS A 78 4.21 16.95 -14.65
N GLU A 79 3.07 17.54 -14.34
CA GLU A 79 2.87 19.00 -14.41
C GLU A 79 3.43 19.74 -13.19
N GLU A 80 3.56 19.05 -12.06
CA GLU A 80 4.15 19.60 -10.82
C GLU A 80 5.69 19.48 -10.78
N ASP A 81 6.27 18.66 -11.66
CA ASP A 81 7.72 18.50 -11.88
C ASP A 81 8.20 19.44 -13.01
#